data_AF-A0A845RT33-F1
#
_entry.id   AF-A0A845RT33-F1
#
_cell.length_a   1.000
_cell.length_b   1.000
_cell.length_c   1.000
_cell.angle_alpha   90.00
_cell.angle_beta   90.00
_cell.angle_gamma   90.00
#
_symmetry.space_group_name_H-M   'P 1'
#
loop_
_entity.id
_entity.type
_entity.pdbx_description
1 polymer ?
#
loop_
_entity_poly.entity_id
_entity_poly.type
_entity_poly.pdbx_seq_one_letter_code
_entity_poly.pdbx_strand_id
1 'polypeptide(L)'
;MNKNIEVINNRLWAVKFSFLQFISEIDYKPDSKMVYEEPAHIVNDGILLLNKDCPGFEILKDYFPRIMIKKDKQLKKELTNAKHIKNKTHWDNLYHGMIQVEAERREKERKVKLCGYNKNYTSIM
;
A
#
# COMPACT_ATOMS: atom_id res chain seq x y z
N MET A 1 -14.90 13.04 8.14
CA MET A 1 -14.28 11.90 7.46
C MET A 1 -15.26 11.37 6.42
N ASN A 2 -14.85 11.22 5.16
CA ASN A 2 -15.71 10.75 4.08
C ASN A 2 -16.26 9.34 4.35
N LYS A 3 -17.58 9.13 4.22
CA LYS A 3 -18.23 7.84 4.48
C LYS A 3 -17.83 6.72 3.51
N ASN A 4 -17.27 7.09 2.36
CA ASN A 4 -16.81 6.14 1.35
C ASN A 4 -15.42 5.55 1.67
N ILE A 5 -14.70 6.14 2.64
CA ILE A 5 -13.42 5.64 3.13
C ILE A 5 -13.63 4.86 4.41
N GLU A 6 -13.18 3.62 4.44
CA GLU A 6 -13.02 2.85 5.66
C GLU A 6 -11.56 2.88 6.09
N VAL A 7 -11.29 3.46 7.26
CA VAL A 7 -9.94 3.51 7.83
C VAL A 7 -9.74 2.24 8.66
N ILE A 8 -8.89 1.34 8.17
CA ILE A 8 -8.54 0.09 8.89
C ILE A 8 -7.45 0.40 9.93
N ASN A 9 -6.44 1.18 9.54
CA ASN A 9 -5.47 1.80 10.45
C ASN A 9 -4.87 3.08 9.81
N ASN A 10 -3.95 3.74 10.51
CA ASN A 10 -3.35 5.01 10.06
C ASN A 10 -2.59 4.94 8.72
N ARG A 11 -2.25 3.74 8.22
CA ARG A 11 -1.49 3.51 6.98
C ARG A 11 -2.22 2.61 5.98
N LEU A 12 -3.43 2.16 6.32
CA LEU A 12 -4.22 1.21 5.52
C LEU A 12 -5.68 1.63 5.53
N TRP A 13 -6.17 2.05 4.37
CA TRP A 13 -7.58 2.40 4.18
C TRP A 13 -8.19 1.51 3.10
N ALA A 14 -9.52 1.49 3.04
CA ALA A 14 -10.28 0.76 2.05
C ALA A 14 -11.35 1.66 1.42
N VAL A 15 -11.47 1.59 0.10
CA VAL A 15 -12.38 2.43 -0.68
C VAL A 15 -12.78 1.70 -1.97
N LYS A 16 -13.96 2.00 -2.51
CA LYS A 16 -14.30 1.57 -3.86
C LYS A 16 -13.53 2.43 -4.84
N PHE A 17 -12.72 1.82 -5.70
CA PHE A 17 -11.84 2.60 -6.57
C PHE A 17 -12.62 3.47 -7.56
N SER A 18 -13.82 3.02 -7.96
CA SER A 18 -14.79 3.81 -8.73
C SER A 18 -15.17 5.15 -8.08
N PHE A 19 -14.98 5.31 -6.77
CA PHE A 19 -15.29 6.53 -6.04
C PHE A 19 -14.08 7.44 -5.78
N LEU A 20 -12.85 7.01 -6.10
CA LEU A 20 -11.63 7.76 -5.79
C LEU A 20 -11.65 9.19 -6.36
N GLN A 21 -12.12 9.35 -7.60
CA GLN A 21 -12.20 10.66 -8.26
C GLN A 21 -13.14 11.67 -7.56
N PHE A 22 -13.99 11.20 -6.64
CA PHE A 22 -14.94 12.02 -5.88
C PHE A 22 -14.50 12.26 -4.43
N ILE A 23 -13.32 11.76 -4.03
CA ILE A 23 -12.82 11.83 -2.66
C ILE A 23 -11.65 12.81 -2.62
N SER A 24 -11.92 14.05 -2.19
CA SER A 24 -10.92 15.11 -2.14
C SER A 24 -9.79 14.86 -1.14
N GLU A 25 -9.99 13.99 -0.15
CA GLU A 25 -8.96 13.62 0.82
C GLU A 25 -7.85 12.72 0.24
N ILE A 26 -8.04 12.19 -0.97
CA ILE A 26 -7.09 11.32 -1.64
C ILE A 26 -6.59 12.04 -2.89
N ASP A 27 -5.30 12.39 -2.94
CA ASP A 27 -4.70 12.90 -4.18
C ASP A 27 -4.45 11.71 -5.11
N TYR A 28 -5.47 11.40 -5.90
CA TYR A 28 -5.47 10.30 -6.83
C TYR A 28 -5.77 10.80 -8.24
N LYS A 29 -4.77 10.69 -9.11
CA LYS A 29 -4.89 10.95 -10.54
C LYS A 29 -4.77 9.61 -11.27
N PRO A 30 -5.86 9.09 -11.85
CA PRO A 30 -5.79 7.83 -12.58
C PRO A 30 -4.95 8.03 -13.84
N ASP A 31 -3.75 7.46 -13.87
CA ASP A 31 -2.88 7.49 -15.05
C ASP A 31 -3.40 6.58 -16.18
N SER A 32 -4.32 5.64 -15.88
CA SER A 32 -5.02 4.81 -16.87
C SER A 32 -6.34 4.23 -16.33
N LYS A 33 -7.18 3.69 -17.23
CA LYS A 33 -8.42 2.96 -16.85
C LYS A 33 -8.14 1.66 -16.08
N MET A 34 -6.96 1.04 -16.22
CA MET A 34 -6.62 -0.24 -15.58
C MET A 34 -6.51 -0.13 -14.06
N VAL A 35 -6.32 1.08 -13.52
CA VAL A 35 -6.11 1.26 -12.08
C VAL A 35 -7.36 0.92 -11.27
N TYR A 36 -8.57 0.98 -11.86
CA TYR A 36 -9.81 0.58 -11.17
C TYR A 36 -9.93 -0.94 -10.92
N GLU A 37 -9.13 -1.74 -11.62
CA GLU A 37 -9.07 -3.21 -11.46
C GLU A 37 -7.97 -3.64 -10.47
N GLU A 38 -7.12 -2.70 -10.03
CA GLU A 38 -6.05 -3.01 -9.09
C GLU A 38 -6.62 -3.40 -7.71
N PRO A 39 -6.04 -4.42 -7.05
CA PRO A 39 -6.47 -4.84 -5.71
C PRO A 39 -6.11 -3.82 -4.63
N ALA A 40 -5.01 -3.08 -4.82
CA ALA A 40 -4.54 -2.08 -3.88
C ALA A 40 -3.65 -1.05 -4.58
N HIS A 41 -3.57 0.16 -4.02
CA HIS A 41 -2.78 1.26 -4.57
C HIS A 41 -2.15 2.10 -3.46
N ILE A 42 -0.90 2.55 -3.62
CA ILE A 42 -0.21 3.38 -2.63
C ILE A 42 -0.37 4.86 -3.00
N VAL A 43 -1.11 5.60 -2.17
CA VAL A 43 -1.37 7.05 -2.32
C VAL A 43 -0.73 7.86 -1.19
N ASN A 44 -0.85 9.19 -1.28
CA ASN A 44 -0.63 10.15 -0.18
C ASN A 44 0.57 9.78 0.71
N ASP A 45 1.76 9.78 0.12
CA ASP A 45 3.02 9.63 0.85
C ASP A 45 3.17 8.36 1.72
N GLY A 46 2.39 7.31 1.43
CA GLY A 46 2.55 6.01 2.08
C GLY A 46 1.29 5.45 2.75
N ILE A 47 0.10 5.88 2.35
CA ILE A 47 -1.16 5.19 2.67
C ILE A 47 -1.40 4.11 1.62
N LEU A 48 -1.67 2.88 2.05
CA LEU A 48 -2.13 1.82 1.15
C LEU A 48 -3.67 1.85 1.11
N LEU A 49 -4.24 2.01 -0.07
CA LEU A 49 -5.67 1.88 -0.33
C LEU A 49 -5.99 0.49 -0.84
N LEU A 50 -6.95 -0.18 -0.22
CA LEU A 50 -7.51 -1.44 -0.71
C LEU A 50 -8.79 -1.18 -1.51
N ASN A 51 -8.91 -1.83 -2.66
CA ASN A 51 -10.09 -1.75 -3.50
C ASN A 51 -11.20 -2.67 -2.97
N LYS A 52 -12.29 -2.08 -2.50
CA LYS A 52 -13.47 -2.82 -1.99
C LYS A 52 -14.19 -3.64 -3.07
N ASP A 53 -14.02 -3.29 -4.33
CA ASP A 53 -14.65 -4.00 -5.45
C ASP A 53 -13.80 -5.21 -5.92
N CYS A 54 -12.60 -5.40 -5.35
CA CYS A 54 -11.75 -6.55 -5.66
C CYS A 54 -12.30 -7.84 -5.00
N PRO A 55 -12.42 -8.97 -5.72
CA PRO A 55 -12.85 -10.25 -5.13
C PRO A 55 -12.01 -10.72 -3.94
N GLY A 56 -10.72 -10.33 -3.89
CA GLY A 56 -9.80 -10.66 -2.81
C GLY A 56 -9.86 -9.71 -1.61
N PHE A 57 -10.76 -8.72 -1.59
CA PHE A 57 -10.75 -7.62 -0.62
C PHE A 57 -10.69 -8.09 0.84
N GLU A 58 -11.53 -9.04 1.24
CA GLU A 58 -11.55 -9.52 2.63
C GLU A 58 -10.25 -10.23 3.05
N ILE A 59 -9.62 -10.95 2.11
CA ILE A 59 -8.30 -11.56 2.33
C ILE A 59 -7.25 -10.47 2.53
N LEU A 60 -7.22 -9.47 1.65
CA LEU A 60 -6.26 -8.36 1.75
C LEU A 60 -6.46 -7.59 3.06
N LYS A 61 -7.71 -7.33 3.44
CA LYS A 61 -8.09 -6.63 4.66
C LYS A 61 -7.63 -7.34 5.93
N ASP A 62 -7.71 -8.67 5.99
CA ASP A 62 -7.22 -9.44 7.15
C ASP A 62 -5.69 -9.57 7.18
N TYR A 63 -5.05 -9.72 6.02
CA TYR A 63 -3.62 -10.01 5.96
C TYR A 63 -2.71 -8.79 6.01
N PHE A 64 -3.08 -7.66 5.39
CA PHE A 64 -2.24 -6.46 5.41
C PHE A 64 -1.92 -5.96 6.82
N PRO A 65 -2.86 -5.89 7.78
CA PRO A 65 -2.55 -5.51 9.16
C PRO A 65 -1.47 -6.39 9.79
N ARG A 66 -1.52 -7.71 9.56
CA ARG A 66 -0.54 -8.69 10.07
C ARG A 66 0.84 -8.49 9.44
N ILE A 67 0.88 -8.19 8.15
CA ILE A 67 2.12 -7.90 7.42
C ILE A 67 2.73 -6.56 7.89
N MET A 68 1.90 -5.53 8.08
CA MET A 68 2.33 -4.19 8.50
C MET A 68 2.97 -4.16 9.90
N ILE A 69 2.64 -5.10 10.77
CA ILE A 69 3.26 -5.23 12.10
C ILE A 69 4.71 -5.76 12.02
N LYS A 70 5.07 -6.49 10.95
CA LYS A 70 6.42 -7.07 10.81
C LYS A 70 7.49 -5.99 10.69
N LYS A 71 8.66 -6.25 11.27
CA LYS A 71 9.85 -5.38 11.14
C LYS A 71 10.41 -5.47 9.72
N ASP A 72 11.11 -4.42 9.27
CA ASP A 72 11.75 -4.39 7.95
C ASP A 72 12.69 -5.59 7.71
N LYS A 73 13.44 -5.99 8.74
CA LYS A 73 14.32 -7.17 8.67
C LYS A 73 13.54 -8.46 8.41
N GLN A 74 12.34 -8.60 8.97
CA GLN A 74 11.47 -9.75 8.74
C GLN A 74 10.92 -9.75 7.32
N LEU A 75 10.41 -8.60 6.85
CA LEU A 75 9.92 -8.46 5.46
C LEU A 75 11.03 -8.80 4.45
N LYS A 76 12.23 -8.25 4.63
CA LYS A 76 13.39 -8.55 3.76
C LYS A 76 13.76 -10.03 3.78
N LYS A 77 13.75 -10.66 4.96
CA LYS A 77 14.03 -12.09 5.09
C LYS A 77 12.98 -12.93 4.35
N GLU A 78 11.70 -12.60 4.51
CA GLU A 78 10.60 -13.31 3.82
C GLU A 78 10.68 -13.14 2.30
N LEU A 79 10.98 -11.93 1.80
CA LEU A 79 11.22 -11.69 0.37
C LEU A 79 12.40 -12.49 -0.18
N THR A 80 13.50 -12.57 0.57
CA THR A 80 14.65 -13.40 0.17
C THR A 80 14.28 -14.88 0.15
N ASN A 81 13.62 -15.38 1.19
CA ASN A 81 13.20 -16.78 1.29
C ASN A 81 12.26 -17.17 0.15
N ALA A 82 11.35 -16.28 -0.23
CA ALA A 82 10.40 -16.52 -1.31
C ALA A 82 11.07 -16.74 -2.68
N LYS A 83 12.32 -16.32 -2.88
CA LYS A 83 13.09 -16.61 -4.11
C LYS A 83 13.51 -18.08 -4.21
N HIS A 84 13.57 -18.78 -3.08
CA HIS A 84 14.06 -20.16 -3.01
C HIS A 84 12.94 -21.22 -3.01
N ILE A 85 11.67 -20.80 -3.00
CA ILE A 85 10.52 -21.70 -3.12
C ILE A 85 10.40 -22.17 -4.57
N LYS A 86 10.59 -23.48 -4.80
CA LYS A 86 10.56 -24.08 -6.14
C LYS A 86 9.14 -24.21 -6.72
N ASN A 87 8.17 -24.58 -5.90
CA ASN A 87 6.79 -24.85 -6.32
C ASN A 87 5.84 -23.85 -5.66
N LYS A 88 5.84 -22.60 -6.13
CA LYS A 88 4.99 -21.55 -5.57
C LYS A 88 3.53 -21.81 -5.88
N THR A 89 2.71 -21.85 -4.84
CA THR A 89 1.26 -21.84 -4.96
C THR A 89 0.76 -20.45 -5.34
N HIS A 90 -0.50 -20.35 -5.77
CA HIS A 90 -1.14 -19.05 -5.95
C HIS A 90 -1.14 -18.21 -4.67
N TRP A 91 -1.27 -18.87 -3.52
CA TRP A 91 -1.18 -18.23 -2.21
C TRP A 91 0.22 -17.69 -1.92
N ASP A 92 1.28 -18.45 -2.24
CA ASP A 92 2.67 -17.97 -2.06
C ASP A 92 2.93 -16.72 -2.91
N ASN A 93 2.40 -16.69 -4.14
CA ASN A 93 2.53 -15.54 -5.02
C ASN A 93 1.76 -14.32 -4.49
N LEU A 94 0.52 -14.51 -4.02
CA LEU A 94 -0.30 -13.45 -3.43
C LEU A 94 0.36 -12.90 -2.16
N TYR A 95 0.77 -13.76 -1.24
CA TYR A 95 1.43 -13.38 0.00
C TYR A 95 2.75 -12.65 -0.26
N HIS A 96 3.56 -13.14 -1.20
CA HIS A 96 4.78 -12.46 -1.62
C HIS A 96 4.48 -11.06 -2.20
N GLY A 97 3.47 -10.94 -3.06
CA GLY A 97 3.03 -9.66 -3.61
C GLY A 97 2.62 -8.67 -2.51
N MET A 98 1.86 -9.13 -1.51
CA MET A 98 1.47 -8.28 -0.36
C MET A 98 2.69 -7.78 0.44
N ILE A 99 3.72 -8.63 0.63
CA ILE A 99 4.97 -8.21 1.29
C ILE A 99 5.72 -7.17 0.44
N GLN A 100 5.78 -7.35 -0.88
CA GLN A 100 6.42 -6.39 -1.79
C GLN A 100 5.74 -5.03 -1.71
N VAL A 101 4.40 -5.01 -1.77
CA VAL A 101 3.61 -3.77 -1.65
C VAL A 101 3.86 -3.06 -0.33
N GLU A 102 3.89 -3.76 0.80
CA GLU A 102 4.21 -3.11 2.09
C GLU A 102 5.65 -2.59 2.13
N ALA A 103 6.61 -3.29 1.54
CA ALA A 103 7.99 -2.82 1.45
C ALA A 103 8.09 -1.54 0.62
N GLU A 104 7.43 -1.49 -0.53
CA GLU A 104 7.34 -0.31 -1.40
C GLU A 104 6.65 0.87 -0.71
N ARG A 105 5.56 0.62 0.02
CA ARG A 105 4.86 1.64 0.81
C ARG A 105 5.79 2.28 1.84
N ARG A 106 6.56 1.47 2.57
CA ARG A 106 7.57 1.96 3.53
C ARG A 106 8.67 2.76 2.85
N GLU A 107 9.10 2.36 1.66
CA GLU A 107 10.10 3.10 0.91
C GLU A 107 9.58 4.48 0.48
N LYS A 108 8.35 4.55 -0.05
CA LYS A 108 7.66 5.82 -0.36
C LYS A 108 7.55 6.71 0.88
N GLU A 109 7.08 6.16 2.00
CA GLU A 109 6.96 6.88 3.28
C GLU A 109 8.31 7.47 3.75
N ARG A 110 9.41 6.72 3.61
CA ARG A 110 10.75 7.22 3.96
C ARG A 110 11.25 8.30 3.00
N LYS A 111 11.05 8.13 1.68
CA LYS A 111 11.48 9.11 0.67
C LYS A 111 10.80 10.47 0.90
N VAL A 112 9.51 10.46 1.24
CA VAL A 112 8.78 11.68 1.57
C VAL A 112 9.35 12.34 2.82
N LYS A 113 9.59 11.58 3.90
CA LYS A 113 10.20 12.11 5.12
C LYS A 113 11.55 12.76 4.86
N LEU A 114 12.39 12.16 4.00
CA LEU A 114 13.68 12.72 3.60
C LEU A 114 13.52 13.99 2.73
N CYS A 115 12.58 14.01 1.79
CA CYS A 115 12.30 15.18 0.96
C CYS A 115 11.73 16.36 1.79
N GLY A 116 10.83 16.07 2.73
CA GLY A 116 10.29 17.06 3.68
C GLY A 116 11.37 17.60 4.63
N TYR A 117 12.34 16.76 5.02
CA TYR A 117 13.49 17.20 5.81
C TYR A 117 14.36 18.18 5.00
N ASN A 118 14.70 17.87 3.75
CA ASN A 118 15.55 18.73 2.91
C ASN A 118 14.91 20.09 2.56
N LYS A 119 13.58 20.20 2.49
CA LYS A 119 12.88 21.49 2.30
C LYS A 119 13.00 22.43 3.50
N ASN A 120 13.15 21.89 4.72
CA ASN A 120 13.26 22.70 5.94
C ASN A 120 14.68 23.26 6.17
N TYR A 121 15.70 22.76 5.47
CA TYR A 121 17.07 23.28 5.54
C TYR A 121 17.44 24.21 4.37
N THR A 122 16.59 24.33 3.35
CA THR A 122 16.83 25.21 2.19
C THR A 122 16.15 26.58 2.31
N SER A 123 15.46 26.86 3.42
CA SER A 123 14.89 28.18 3.70
C SER A 123 15.76 29.04 4.65
N ILE A 124 17.01 28.66 4.86
CA ILE A 124 18.01 29.44 5.60
C ILE A 124 19.26 29.59 4.72
N MET A 125 19.16 30.39 3.66
CA MET A 125 20.30 31.08 3.03
C MET A 125 19.77 32.31 2.29
#